data_AF-A0AAD9HZ77-F1
#
_entry.id   AF-A0AAD9HZ77-F1
#
_cell.length_a   1.000
_cell.length_b   1.000
_cell.length_c   1.000
_cell.angle_alpha   90.00
_cell.angle_beta   90.00
_cell.angle_gamma   90.00
#
_symmetry.space_group_name_H-M   'P 1'
#
loop_
_entity.id
_entity.type
_entity.pdbx_description
1 polymer ?
#
loop_
_entity_poly.entity_id
_entity_poly.type
_entity_poly.pdbx_seq_one_letter_code
_entity_poly.pdbx_strand_id
1 'polypeptide(L)'
;MAVPSATVPEVDYTDASPKGSIDAGIRDLIDGINDKYDGLVTTSSCGGRPIGWQAQHIVHDWATVFGMQSSEQAVAYEPSCSRLIHFKFEPMILHILTASCAHAQLVLQAALAAGFRESGAVLGSEATPVVGIRSMGLFFQSLIGVEQEGERVCIVSSPYLNMVMKLANDRFVENARRIARFQEGLRKVFSTKARGKWEDPELRRTRKREAGLKKKAELRGENQTVCTDTTKLEN
;
A
#
# COMPACT_ATOMS: atom_id res chain seq x y z
N MET A 1 -30.02 -39.34 -7.64
CA MET A 1 -29.90 -38.38 -6.52
C MET A 1 -28.58 -37.64 -6.67
N ALA A 2 -28.63 -36.43 -7.20
CA ALA A 2 -27.45 -35.58 -7.35
C ALA A 2 -27.32 -34.72 -6.10
N VAL A 3 -26.16 -34.77 -5.45
CA VAL A 3 -25.81 -33.91 -4.31
C VAL A 3 -25.50 -32.52 -4.89
N PRO A 4 -26.17 -31.44 -4.45
CA PRO A 4 -25.81 -30.11 -4.88
C PRO A 4 -24.51 -29.71 -4.19
N SER A 5 -23.46 -29.52 -5.00
CA SER A 5 -22.21 -28.89 -4.59
C SER A 5 -22.52 -27.46 -4.14
N ALA A 6 -22.47 -27.22 -2.84
CA ALA A 6 -22.54 -25.89 -2.28
C ALA A 6 -21.29 -25.12 -2.71
N THR A 7 -21.40 -24.36 -3.79
CA THR A 7 -20.48 -23.26 -4.08
C THR A 7 -20.60 -22.26 -2.94
N VAL A 8 -19.67 -22.33 -2.00
CA VAL A 8 -19.52 -21.32 -0.95
C VAL A 8 -19.21 -20.00 -1.66
N PRO A 9 -19.98 -18.92 -1.41
CA PRO A 9 -19.71 -17.64 -2.05
C PRO A 9 -18.36 -17.12 -1.57
N GLU A 10 -17.51 -16.66 -2.48
CA GLU A 10 -16.33 -15.84 -2.16
C GLU A 10 -16.81 -14.62 -1.39
N VAL A 11 -16.72 -14.65 -0.06
CA VAL A 11 -17.08 -13.51 0.79
C VAL A 11 -16.06 -12.41 0.53
N ASP A 12 -16.56 -11.34 -0.10
CA ASP A 12 -15.87 -10.11 -0.49
C ASP A 12 -14.82 -9.69 0.54
N TYR A 13 -13.55 -9.76 0.13
CA TYR A 13 -12.49 -9.00 0.79
C TYR A 13 -12.77 -7.51 0.52
N THR A 14 -13.43 -6.85 1.47
CA THR A 14 -13.67 -5.41 1.40
C THR A 14 -12.42 -4.70 1.88
N ASP A 15 -11.58 -4.30 0.93
CA ASP A 15 -10.40 -3.49 1.18
C ASP A 15 -10.79 -2.16 1.85
N ALA A 16 -10.15 -1.83 2.98
CA ALA A 16 -10.47 -0.65 3.77
C ALA A 16 -9.85 0.65 3.20
N SER A 17 -9.09 0.55 2.11
CA SER A 17 -8.63 1.72 1.36
C SER A 17 -9.82 2.51 0.81
N PRO A 18 -9.72 3.84 0.68
CA PRO A 18 -10.71 4.64 -0.05
C PRO A 18 -10.98 4.14 -1.48
N LYS A 19 -10.04 3.38 -2.08
CA LYS A 19 -10.15 2.77 -3.40
C LYS A 19 -10.99 1.48 -3.40
N GLY A 20 -11.23 0.85 -2.25
CA GLY A 20 -11.93 -0.42 -2.12
C GLY A 20 -11.27 -1.58 -2.87
N SER A 21 -9.98 -1.47 -3.23
CA SER A 21 -9.24 -2.49 -3.97
C SER A 21 -7.72 -2.36 -3.81
N ILE A 22 -7.04 -3.50 -3.75
CA ILE A 22 -5.57 -3.59 -3.77
C ILE A 22 -5.03 -3.13 -5.13
N ASP A 23 -3.90 -2.42 -5.14
CA ASP A 23 -3.22 -2.04 -6.39
C ASP A 23 -2.68 -3.27 -7.13
N ALA A 24 -3.03 -3.39 -8.42
CA ALA A 24 -2.69 -4.56 -9.25
C ALA A 24 -1.19 -4.89 -9.25
N GLY A 25 -0.32 -3.87 -9.26
CA GLY A 25 1.14 -4.05 -9.27
C GLY A 25 1.74 -4.67 -7.99
N ILE A 26 0.98 -4.75 -6.89
CA ILE A 26 1.44 -5.35 -5.63
C ILE A 26 0.55 -6.48 -5.11
N ARG A 27 -0.49 -6.85 -5.87
CA ARG A 27 -1.44 -7.90 -5.47
C ARG A 27 -0.74 -9.23 -5.20
N ASP A 28 0.12 -9.66 -6.12
CA ASP A 28 0.89 -10.91 -5.97
C ASP A 28 1.81 -10.90 -4.75
N LEU A 29 2.39 -9.73 -4.39
CA LEU A 29 3.19 -9.59 -3.17
C LEU A 29 2.31 -9.76 -1.93
N ILE A 30 1.15 -9.11 -1.89
CA ILE A 30 0.23 -9.16 -0.74
C ILE A 30 -0.32 -10.56 -0.54
N ASP A 31 -0.82 -11.19 -1.60
CA ASP A 31 -1.35 -12.55 -1.56
C ASP A 31 -0.24 -13.53 -1.14
N GLY A 32 0.95 -13.39 -1.73
CA GLY A 32 2.13 -14.16 -1.34
C GLY A 32 2.49 -14.03 0.14
N ILE A 33 2.44 -12.81 0.71
CA ILE A 33 2.71 -12.59 2.14
C ILE A 33 1.67 -13.27 3.01
N ASN A 34 0.39 -13.05 2.73
CA ASN A 34 -0.70 -13.51 3.60
C ASN A 34 -0.85 -15.04 3.57
N ASP A 35 -0.60 -15.64 2.41
CA ASP A 35 -0.81 -17.06 2.18
C ASP A 35 0.43 -17.89 2.53
N LYS A 36 1.61 -17.51 2.02
CA LYS A 36 2.78 -18.40 2.01
C LYS A 36 3.65 -18.31 3.26
N TYR A 37 3.59 -17.22 4.02
CA TYR A 37 4.50 -17.01 5.14
C TYR A 37 3.79 -17.01 6.49
N ASP A 38 4.08 -18.03 7.30
CA ASP A 38 3.65 -18.09 8.70
C ASP A 38 4.18 -16.90 9.51
N GLY A 39 3.31 -16.40 10.38
CA GLY A 39 3.62 -15.25 11.22
C GLY A 39 3.58 -13.89 10.53
N LEU A 40 3.15 -13.79 9.27
CA LEU A 40 2.97 -12.52 8.56
C LEU A 40 1.50 -12.27 8.16
N VAL A 41 1.08 -11.01 8.26
CA VAL A 41 -0.19 -10.49 7.72
C VAL A 41 0.00 -9.04 7.26
N THR A 42 -0.46 -8.69 6.06
CA THR A 42 -0.48 -7.29 5.59
C THR A 42 -1.66 -6.53 6.21
N THR A 43 -1.44 -5.32 6.72
CA THR A 43 -2.49 -4.50 7.35
C THR A 43 -2.89 -3.28 6.52
N SER A 44 -1.97 -2.71 5.75
CA SER A 44 -2.26 -1.65 4.77
C SER A 44 -1.18 -1.59 3.70
N SER A 45 -1.55 -1.13 2.51
CA SER A 45 -0.64 -1.08 1.36
C SER A 45 -1.00 0.01 0.36
N CYS A 46 0.00 0.54 -0.33
CA CYS A 46 -0.11 1.37 -1.52
C CYS A 46 1.01 0.95 -2.48
N GLY A 47 0.69 0.64 -3.74
CA GLY A 47 1.66 0.10 -4.71
C GLY A 47 2.45 1.15 -5.47
N GLY A 48 2.04 2.41 -5.38
CA GLY A 48 2.36 3.45 -6.34
C GLY A 48 1.43 3.36 -7.55
N ARG A 49 0.87 4.48 -7.99
CA ARG A 49 -0.08 4.51 -9.12
C ARG A 49 0.68 4.79 -10.42
N PRO A 50 0.58 3.91 -11.43
CA PRO A 50 1.14 4.21 -12.74
C PRO A 50 0.33 5.34 -13.37
N ILE A 51 1.01 6.26 -14.03
CA ILE A 51 0.37 7.28 -14.84
C ILE A 51 0.49 6.80 -16.29
N GLY A 52 -0.60 6.24 -16.82
CA GLY A 52 -0.71 5.88 -18.23
C GLY A 52 0.26 4.80 -18.72
N TRP A 53 0.33 3.64 -18.06
CA TRP A 53 1.08 2.47 -18.55
C TRP A 53 0.33 1.73 -19.67
N GLN A 54 -0.17 2.47 -20.67
CA GLN A 54 -0.61 1.87 -21.93
C GLN A 54 0.37 2.28 -23.02
N ALA A 55 1.23 1.29 -23.34
CA ALA A 55 2.01 1.12 -24.55
C ALA A 55 2.11 2.34 -25.48
N GLN A 56 3.31 2.93 -25.57
CA GLN A 56 3.90 3.45 -26.80
C GLN A 56 3.12 4.48 -27.66
N HIS A 57 1.96 4.96 -27.22
CA HIS A 57 1.33 6.13 -27.82
C HIS A 57 1.99 7.35 -27.20
N ILE A 58 2.70 8.10 -28.04
CA ILE A 58 3.25 9.40 -27.66
C ILE A 58 2.05 10.29 -27.32
N VAL A 59 1.74 10.40 -26.03
CA VAL A 59 0.84 11.44 -25.55
C VAL A 59 1.61 12.73 -25.71
N HIS A 60 1.32 13.48 -26.78
CA HIS A 60 1.97 14.76 -27.06
C HIS A 60 1.47 15.88 -26.13
N ASP A 61 0.34 15.67 -25.45
CA ASP A 61 -0.27 16.66 -24.57
C ASP A 61 -0.69 16.06 -23.22
N TRP A 62 0.23 16.10 -22.27
CA TRP A 62 -0.02 15.72 -20.89
C TRP A 62 -0.89 16.72 -20.12
N ALA A 63 -0.95 18.00 -20.53
CA ALA A 63 -1.78 18.98 -19.85
C ALA A 63 -3.25 18.60 -19.99
N THR A 64 -3.68 18.24 -21.20
CA THR A 64 -5.03 17.73 -21.45
C THR A 64 -5.32 16.44 -20.68
N VAL A 65 -4.37 15.49 -20.60
CA VAL A 65 -4.55 14.26 -19.80
C VAL A 65 -4.77 14.55 -18.32
N PHE A 66 -4.14 15.60 -17.80
CA PHE A 66 -4.36 16.06 -16.43
C PHE A 66 -5.59 16.96 -16.26
N GLY A 67 -6.35 17.20 -17.33
CA GLY A 67 -7.50 18.12 -17.31
C GLY A 67 -7.08 19.57 -17.03
N MET A 68 -5.91 19.96 -17.52
CA MET A 68 -5.37 21.32 -17.39
C MET A 68 -5.43 22.03 -18.73
N GLN A 69 -5.79 23.31 -18.69
CA GLN A 69 -5.69 24.20 -19.83
C GLN A 69 -4.22 24.59 -20.04
N SER A 70 -3.73 24.48 -21.28
CA SER A 70 -2.43 25.04 -21.64
C SER A 70 -2.57 26.55 -21.83
N SER A 71 -1.81 27.35 -21.08
CA SER A 71 -1.72 28.80 -21.28
C SER A 71 -0.35 29.17 -21.83
N GLU A 72 -0.31 29.89 -22.94
CA GLU A 72 0.92 30.53 -23.45
C GLU A 72 1.25 31.82 -22.68
N GLN A 73 0.29 32.35 -21.92
CA GLN A 73 0.46 33.56 -21.12
C GLN A 73 0.99 33.21 -19.72
N ALA A 74 1.93 34.02 -19.23
CA ALA A 74 2.45 33.90 -17.88
C ALA A 74 1.31 34.14 -16.88
N VAL A 75 0.89 33.07 -16.20
CA VAL A 75 -0.11 33.17 -15.13
C VAL A 75 0.55 33.84 -13.93
N ALA A 76 0.05 35.02 -13.52
CA ALA A 76 0.49 35.65 -12.29
C ALA A 76 0.02 34.78 -11.10
N TYR A 77 0.97 34.33 -10.29
CA TYR A 77 0.66 33.61 -9.07
C TYR A 77 0.23 34.60 -7.98
N GLU A 78 -1.04 34.53 -7.61
CA GLU A 78 -1.66 35.31 -6.54
C GLU A 78 -1.93 34.37 -5.34
N PRO A 79 -1.13 34.40 -4.26
CA PRO A 79 -1.25 33.44 -3.16
C PRO A 79 -2.61 33.42 -2.46
N SER A 80 -3.35 34.53 -2.51
CA SER A 80 -4.67 34.70 -1.88
C SER A 80 -5.79 33.94 -2.59
N CYS A 81 -5.63 33.65 -3.89
CA CYS A 81 -6.67 33.02 -4.72
C CYS A 81 -6.17 31.85 -5.60
N SER A 82 -4.88 31.50 -5.51
CA SER A 82 -4.27 30.42 -6.30
C SER A 82 -3.88 29.22 -5.45
N ARG A 83 -4.15 28.00 -5.93
CA ARG A 83 -3.63 26.76 -5.35
C ARG A 83 -2.62 26.12 -6.30
N LEU A 84 -1.47 25.72 -5.79
CA LEU A 84 -0.43 25.08 -6.60
C LEU A 84 -0.80 23.62 -6.94
N ILE A 85 -0.67 23.25 -8.21
CA ILE A 85 -0.86 21.88 -8.68
C ILE A 85 0.50 21.19 -8.78
N HIS A 86 0.67 20.14 -7.98
CA HIS A 86 1.87 19.33 -7.97
C HIS A 86 1.63 17.98 -8.62
N PHE A 87 2.52 17.62 -9.53
CA PHE A 87 2.73 16.23 -9.90
C PHE A 87 3.45 15.50 -8.77
N LYS A 88 2.99 14.29 -8.41
CA LYS A 88 3.58 13.50 -7.33
C LYS A 88 3.67 12.02 -7.72
N PHE A 89 4.86 11.46 -7.59
CA PHE A 89 5.09 10.02 -7.59
C PHE A 89 5.48 9.58 -6.18
N GLU A 90 4.74 8.61 -5.65
CA GLU A 90 5.03 7.94 -4.39
C GLU A 90 5.31 6.44 -4.65
N PRO A 91 6.44 5.91 -4.17
CA PRO A 91 6.75 4.49 -4.27
C PRO A 91 5.89 3.66 -3.31
N MET A 92 6.03 2.33 -3.38
CA MET A 92 5.25 1.42 -2.55
C MET A 92 5.47 1.69 -1.05
N ILE A 93 4.37 1.68 -0.30
CA ILE A 93 4.34 1.61 1.15
C ILE A 93 3.53 0.37 1.54
N LEU A 94 4.04 -0.44 2.45
CA LEU A 94 3.38 -1.67 2.91
C LEU A 94 3.60 -1.85 4.41
N HIS A 95 2.54 -2.13 5.16
CA HIS A 95 2.62 -2.49 6.57
C HIS A 95 2.36 -3.98 6.76
N ILE A 96 3.26 -4.65 7.48
CA ILE A 96 3.21 -6.07 7.75
C ILE A 96 3.19 -6.26 9.26
N LEU A 97 2.08 -6.77 9.79
CA LEU A 97 2.00 -7.26 11.16
C LEU A 97 2.76 -8.60 11.24
N THR A 98 3.60 -8.73 12.25
CA THR A 98 4.45 -9.90 12.45
C THR A 98 4.17 -10.58 13.79
N ALA A 99 4.23 -11.90 13.81
CA ALA A 99 3.93 -12.70 15.01
C ALA A 99 5.01 -12.60 16.10
N SER A 100 6.22 -12.15 15.76
CA SER A 100 7.30 -11.94 16.74
C SER A 100 8.40 -11.02 16.21
N CYS A 101 9.26 -10.53 17.10
CA CYS A 101 10.47 -9.77 16.74
C CYS A 101 11.38 -10.52 15.76
N ALA A 102 11.47 -11.85 15.84
CA ALA A 102 12.26 -12.64 14.90
C ALA A 102 11.68 -12.59 13.47
N HIS A 103 10.35 -12.63 13.32
CA HIS A 103 9.71 -12.45 12.00
C HIS A 103 9.94 -11.02 11.49
N ALA A 104 9.80 -10.03 12.35
CA ALA A 104 10.05 -8.63 12.01
C ALA A 104 11.47 -8.40 11.48
N GLN A 105 12.47 -9.00 12.13
CA GLN A 105 13.87 -8.92 11.69
C GLN A 105 14.09 -9.53 10.30
N LEU A 106 13.51 -10.69 10.00
CA LEU A 106 13.62 -11.33 8.68
C LEU A 106 13.01 -10.46 7.57
N VAL A 107 11.82 -9.91 7.83
CA VAL A 107 11.14 -9.01 6.90
C VAL A 107 11.96 -7.74 6.67
N LEU A 108 12.47 -7.13 7.75
CA LEU A 108 13.28 -5.92 7.67
C LEU A 108 14.59 -6.16 6.92
N GLN A 109 15.26 -7.30 7.14
CA GLN A 109 16.46 -7.68 6.41
C GLN A 109 16.20 -7.78 4.90
N ALA A 110 15.11 -8.46 4.50
CA ALA A 110 14.71 -8.56 3.09
C ALA A 110 14.39 -7.19 2.49
N ALA A 111 13.71 -6.32 3.24
CA ALA A 111 13.34 -4.97 2.79
C ALA A 111 14.56 -4.07 2.56
N LEU A 112 15.48 -4.03 3.53
CA LEU A 112 16.71 -3.24 3.44
C LEU A 112 17.58 -3.72 2.26
N ALA A 113 17.72 -5.04 2.08
CA ALA A 113 18.45 -5.62 0.95
C ALA A 113 17.81 -5.31 -0.41
N ALA A 114 16.48 -5.18 -0.47
CA ALA A 114 15.76 -4.82 -1.69
C ALA A 114 15.81 -3.32 -2.03
N GLY A 115 16.25 -2.47 -1.09
CA GLY A 115 16.41 -1.02 -1.27
C GLY A 115 15.36 -0.17 -0.55
N PHE A 116 14.54 -0.74 0.34
CA PHE A 116 13.58 -0.01 1.17
C PHE A 116 14.24 0.49 2.46
N ARG A 117 15.17 1.45 2.33
CA ARG A 117 16.11 1.86 3.38
C ARG A 117 15.46 2.54 4.59
N GLU A 118 14.29 3.13 4.39
CA GLU A 118 13.54 3.84 5.41
C GLU A 118 12.60 2.90 6.19
N SER A 119 12.62 1.60 5.88
CA SER A 119 11.81 0.60 6.58
C SER A 119 12.18 0.48 8.05
N GLY A 120 11.19 0.21 8.89
CA GLY A 120 11.37 0.08 10.33
C GLY A 120 10.25 -0.72 10.97
N ALA A 121 10.44 -1.10 12.23
CA ALA A 121 9.45 -1.82 13.01
C ALA A 121 9.01 -1.00 14.22
N VAL A 122 7.71 -1.01 14.50
CA VAL A 122 7.12 -0.43 15.71
C VAL A 122 6.54 -1.56 16.54
N LEU A 123 6.84 -1.58 17.84
CA LEU A 123 6.26 -2.56 18.75
C LEU A 123 4.78 -2.22 18.96
N GLY A 124 3.88 -3.15 18.66
CA GLY A 124 2.47 -3.02 19.02
C GLY A 124 2.23 -3.25 20.52
N SER A 125 0.99 -3.06 20.96
CA SER A 125 0.56 -3.22 22.36
C SER A 125 0.74 -4.64 22.92
N GLU A 126 0.83 -5.67 22.07
CA GLU A 126 0.93 -7.09 22.48
C GLU A 126 2.15 -7.82 21.93
N ALA A 127 3.32 -7.19 21.90
CA ALA A 127 4.58 -7.82 21.48
C ALA A 127 4.61 -8.38 20.02
N THR A 128 3.64 -8.02 19.19
CA THR A 128 3.61 -8.27 17.74
C THR A 128 4.05 -7.02 16.98
N PRO A 129 5.28 -6.94 16.48
CA PRO A 129 5.76 -5.75 15.80
C PRO A 129 5.06 -5.55 14.45
N VAL A 130 4.80 -4.30 14.09
CA VAL A 130 4.39 -3.90 12.75
C VAL A 130 5.62 -3.38 12.02
N VAL A 131 5.96 -4.01 10.90
CA VAL A 131 7.04 -3.55 10.02
C VAL A 131 6.45 -2.69 8.92
N GLY A 132 6.87 -1.43 8.85
CA GLY A 132 6.59 -0.53 7.74
C GLY A 132 7.69 -0.65 6.68
N ILE A 133 7.31 -1.11 5.49
CA ILE A 133 8.15 -1.18 4.30
C ILE A 133 7.93 0.09 3.49
N ARG A 134 8.97 0.90 3.35
CA ARG A 134 8.89 2.19 2.65
C ARG A 134 10.21 2.54 2.02
N SER A 135 10.14 3.33 0.95
CA SER A 135 11.32 4.06 0.50
C SER A 135 11.04 5.51 0.16
N MET A 136 11.81 6.44 0.72
CA MET A 136 11.71 7.86 0.36
C MET A 136 12.62 8.18 -0.83
N GLY A 137 13.66 7.38 -1.07
CA GLY A 137 14.61 7.59 -2.17
C GLY A 137 14.06 7.46 -3.61
N LEU A 138 12.78 7.13 -3.80
CA LEU A 138 12.13 7.17 -5.12
C LEU A 138 11.03 8.24 -5.22
N PHE A 139 10.75 8.96 -4.14
CA PHE A 139 9.80 10.06 -4.15
C PHE A 139 10.18 11.11 -5.21
N PHE A 140 9.20 11.59 -5.95
CA PHE A 140 9.39 12.64 -6.93
C PHE A 140 8.17 13.57 -6.94
N GLN A 141 8.42 14.87 -6.88
CA GLN A 141 7.39 15.90 -6.97
C GLN A 141 7.87 17.02 -7.88
N SER A 142 6.96 17.56 -8.67
CA SER A 142 7.21 18.73 -9.51
C SER A 142 5.97 19.63 -9.53
N LEU A 143 6.18 20.93 -9.62
CA LEU A 143 5.10 21.90 -9.81
C LEU A 143 4.75 21.93 -11.31
N ILE A 144 3.47 21.73 -11.65
CA ILE A 144 3.02 21.65 -13.05
C ILE A 144 1.95 22.67 -13.42
N GLY A 145 1.27 23.26 -12.43
CA GLY A 145 0.14 24.16 -12.70
C GLY A 145 -0.33 24.94 -11.49
N VAL A 146 -1.38 25.71 -11.71
CA VAL A 146 -2.16 26.42 -10.68
C VAL A 146 -3.65 26.18 -10.89
N GLU A 147 -4.42 26.16 -9.81
CA GLU A 147 -5.87 26.21 -9.82
C GLU A 147 -6.30 27.60 -9.34
N GLN A 148 -7.00 28.35 -10.18
CA GLN A 148 -7.52 29.70 -9.91
C GLN A 148 -9.00 29.74 -10.31
N GLU A 149 -9.88 30.13 -9.39
CA GLU A 149 -11.33 30.23 -9.65
C GLU A 149 -11.98 28.94 -10.22
N GLY A 150 -11.43 27.77 -9.90
CA GLY A 150 -11.88 26.47 -10.41
C GLY A 150 -11.24 26.04 -11.74
N GLU A 151 -10.49 26.93 -12.38
CA GLU A 151 -9.76 26.63 -13.61
C GLU A 151 -8.35 26.14 -13.31
N ARG A 152 -7.97 25.01 -13.94
CA ARG A 152 -6.64 24.41 -13.80
C ARG A 152 -5.79 24.78 -14.98
N VAL A 153 -4.73 25.55 -14.74
CA VAL A 153 -3.84 26.05 -15.78
C VAL A 153 -2.47 25.40 -15.64
N CYS A 154 -1.99 24.79 -16.72
CA CYS A 154 -0.62 24.29 -16.83
C CYS A 154 0.33 25.47 -16.98
N ILE A 155 1.26 25.63 -16.05
CA ILE A 155 2.22 26.76 -16.04
C ILE A 155 3.59 26.37 -16.60
N VAL A 156 3.77 25.09 -16.96
CA VAL A 156 5.01 24.55 -17.48
C VAL A 156 4.88 24.23 -18.96
N SER A 157 6.00 24.28 -19.67
CA SER A 157 6.04 23.96 -21.10
C SER A 157 5.77 22.48 -21.36
N SER A 158 5.22 22.15 -22.53
CA SER A 158 5.03 20.75 -22.94
C SER A 158 6.34 19.92 -22.89
N PRO A 159 7.51 20.42 -23.33
CA PRO A 159 8.78 19.69 -23.15
C PRO A 159 9.14 19.43 -21.68
N TYR A 160 8.86 20.35 -20.76
CA TYR A 160 9.07 20.15 -19.33
C TYR A 160 8.15 19.06 -18.79
N LEU A 161 6.86 19.11 -19.13
CA LEU A 161 5.89 18.12 -18.67
C LEU A 161 6.22 16.71 -19.19
N ASN A 162 6.69 16.60 -20.43
CA ASN A 162 7.23 15.35 -20.97
C ASN A 162 8.44 14.82 -20.17
N MET A 163 9.32 15.70 -19.71
CA MET A 163 10.46 15.33 -18.86
C MET A 163 9.99 14.82 -17.50
N VAL A 164 9.05 15.51 -16.85
CA VAL A 164 8.41 15.08 -15.58
C VAL A 164 7.82 13.69 -15.73
N MET A 165 7.11 13.43 -16.83
CA MET A 165 6.51 12.14 -17.12
C MET A 165 7.53 11.03 -17.32
N LYS A 166 8.61 11.31 -18.06
CA LYS A 166 9.71 10.35 -18.23
C LYS A 166 10.37 10.01 -16.89
N LEU A 167 10.68 11.02 -16.08
CA LEU A 167 11.24 10.84 -14.74
C LEU A 167 10.32 9.97 -13.87
N ALA A 168 9.02 10.26 -13.85
CA ALA A 168 8.06 9.50 -13.07
C ALA A 168 7.97 8.04 -13.51
N ASN A 169 7.98 7.79 -14.82
CA ASN A 169 8.00 6.44 -15.37
C ASN A 169 9.27 5.66 -14.98
N ASP A 170 10.44 6.30 -15.03
CA ASP A 170 11.69 5.69 -14.57
C ASP A 170 11.62 5.31 -13.07
N ARG A 171 11.00 6.17 -12.24
CA ARG A 171 10.75 5.87 -10.82
C ARG A 171 9.76 4.72 -10.64
N PHE A 172 8.72 4.63 -11.46
CA PHE A 172 7.76 3.54 -11.43
C PHE A 172 8.42 2.20 -11.76
N VAL A 173 9.26 2.17 -12.80
CA VAL A 173 10.02 0.97 -13.18
C VAL A 173 10.98 0.55 -12.06
N GLU A 174 11.71 1.48 -11.46
CA GLU A 174 12.61 1.13 -10.34
C GLU A 174 11.84 0.69 -9.09
N ASN A 175 10.68 1.28 -8.79
CA ASN A 175 9.80 0.83 -7.72
C ASN A 175 9.37 -0.63 -7.94
N ALA A 176 8.94 -0.98 -9.15
CA ALA A 176 8.62 -2.36 -9.51
C ALA A 176 9.81 -3.32 -9.34
N ARG A 177 11.02 -2.91 -9.73
CA ARG A 177 12.24 -3.71 -9.50
C ARG A 177 12.53 -3.92 -8.01
N ARG A 178 12.33 -2.90 -7.17
CA ARG A 178 12.49 -3.02 -5.70
C ARG A 178 11.47 -4.00 -5.11
N ILE A 179 10.21 -3.91 -5.55
CA ILE A 179 9.13 -4.82 -5.14
C ILE A 179 9.49 -6.27 -5.48
N ALA A 180 9.95 -6.52 -6.72
CA ALA A 180 10.36 -7.86 -7.16
C ALA A 180 11.56 -8.39 -6.34
N ARG A 181 12.58 -7.56 -6.07
CA ARG A 181 13.71 -7.94 -5.19
C ARG A 181 13.24 -8.27 -3.78
N PHE A 182 12.27 -7.52 -3.25
CA PHE A 182 11.72 -7.76 -1.92
C PHE A 182 10.93 -9.07 -1.87
N GLN A 183 10.07 -9.35 -2.85
CA GLN A 183 9.37 -10.63 -3.00
C GLN A 183 10.34 -11.82 -2.97
N GLU A 184 11.41 -11.74 -3.76
CA GLU A 184 12.45 -12.77 -3.81
C GLU A 184 13.23 -12.88 -2.49
N GLY A 185 13.53 -11.75 -1.85
CA GLY A 185 14.17 -11.70 -0.53
C GLY A 185 13.34 -12.41 0.53
N LEU A 186 12.04 -12.12 0.60
CA LEU A 186 11.10 -12.81 1.49
C LEU A 186 11.09 -14.31 1.23
N ARG A 187 10.99 -14.71 -0.04
CA ARG A 187 11.02 -16.14 -0.41
C ARG A 187 12.26 -16.83 0.14
N LYS A 188 13.45 -16.22 -0.03
CA LYS A 188 14.70 -16.79 0.48
C LYS A 188 14.71 -16.93 2.00
N VAL A 189 14.39 -15.87 2.74
CA VAL A 189 14.50 -15.88 4.21
C VAL A 189 13.45 -16.77 4.90
N PHE A 190 12.32 -17.03 4.25
CA PHE A 190 11.28 -17.93 4.78
C PHE A 190 11.38 -19.37 4.24
N SER A 191 12.00 -19.58 3.06
CA SER A 191 12.22 -20.94 2.52
C SER A 191 13.20 -21.78 3.34
N THR A 192 14.21 -21.15 3.96
CA THR A 192 15.21 -21.84 4.80
C THR A 192 14.64 -22.40 6.12
N LYS A 193 13.44 -21.97 6.53
CA LYS A 193 12.72 -22.51 7.70
C LYS A 193 11.52 -23.41 7.34
N ALA A 194 11.08 -23.42 6.07
CA ALA A 194 9.89 -24.15 5.61
C ALA A 194 10.16 -25.63 5.32
N ARG A 195 10.81 -26.35 6.24
CA ARG A 195 10.85 -27.83 6.24
C ARG A 195 9.72 -28.43 7.11
N GLY A 196 8.61 -27.69 7.23
CA GLY A 196 7.40 -28.07 7.98
C GLY A 196 6.16 -28.07 7.08
N LYS A 197 5.21 -28.94 7.38
CA LYS A 197 3.99 -29.26 6.61
C LYS A 197 3.33 -28.03 5.96
N TRP A 198 3.21 -28.08 4.64
CA TRP A 198 2.32 -27.22 3.87
C TRP A 198 0.86 -27.43 4.32
N GLU A 199 0.18 -26.36 4.73
CA GLU A 199 -1.28 -26.28 4.92
C GLU A 199 -1.89 -25.68 3.64
N ASP A 200 -3.09 -26.11 3.25
CA ASP A 200 -3.80 -25.51 2.11
C ASP A 200 -4.02 -24.00 2.36
N PRO A 201 -3.63 -23.10 1.44
CA PRO A 201 -3.83 -21.66 1.56
C PRO A 201 -5.26 -21.24 1.94
N GLU A 202 -6.28 -21.94 1.43
CA GLU A 202 -7.70 -21.67 1.73
C GLU A 202 -8.03 -21.95 3.20
N LEU A 203 -7.61 -23.12 3.72
CA LEU A 203 -7.82 -23.54 5.11
C LEU A 203 -7.09 -22.62 6.09
N ARG A 204 -5.92 -22.16 5.69
CA ARG A 204 -5.15 -21.19 6.47
C ARG A 204 -5.86 -19.83 6.55
N ARG A 205 -6.42 -19.36 5.44
CA ARG A 205 -7.18 -18.09 5.39
C ARG A 205 -8.41 -18.15 6.28
N THR A 206 -9.21 -19.22 6.21
CA THR A 206 -10.41 -19.39 7.05
C THR A 206 -10.03 -19.44 8.53
N ARG A 207 -9.03 -20.24 8.91
CA ARG A 207 -8.53 -20.31 10.29
C ARG A 207 -8.06 -18.96 10.82
N LYS A 208 -7.29 -18.19 10.03
CA LYS A 208 -6.82 -16.85 10.42
C LYS A 208 -7.98 -15.87 10.59
N ARG A 209 -8.99 -15.92 9.71
CA ARG A 209 -10.19 -15.07 9.80
C ARG A 209 -10.96 -15.37 11.08
N GLU A 210 -11.21 -16.65 11.38
CA GLU A 210 -11.92 -17.07 12.59
C GLU A 210 -11.16 -16.67 13.87
N ALA A 211 -9.85 -16.91 13.92
CA ALA A 211 -9.01 -16.51 15.05
C ALA A 211 -8.99 -14.98 15.24
N GLY A 212 -8.91 -14.22 14.14
CA GLY A 212 -8.95 -12.76 14.16
C GLY A 212 -10.31 -12.20 14.62
N LEU A 213 -11.41 -12.82 14.16
CA LEU A 213 -12.76 -12.43 14.56
C LEU A 213 -13.01 -12.73 16.04
N LYS A 214 -12.54 -13.89 16.53
CA LYS A 214 -12.61 -14.29 17.93
C LYS A 214 -11.84 -13.32 18.83
N LYS A 215 -10.58 -13.01 18.49
CA LYS A 215 -9.75 -12.05 19.23
C LYS A 215 -10.37 -10.64 19.25
N LYS A 216 -10.96 -10.20 18.12
CA LYS A 216 -11.66 -8.91 18.04
C LYS A 216 -12.94 -8.89 18.89
N ALA A 217 -13.65 -10.02 19.00
CA ALA A 217 -14.83 -10.15 19.85
C ALA A 217 -14.46 -10.13 21.34
N GLU A 218 -13.39 -10.84 21.73
CA GLU A 218 -12.84 -10.84 23.09
C GLU A 218 -12.42 -9.43 23.53
N LEU A 219 -11.66 -8.70 22.69
CA LEU A 219 -11.25 -7.31 22.96
C LEU A 219 -12.43 -6.32 23.02
N ARG A 220 -13.51 -6.56 22.28
CA ARG A 220 -14.75 -5.75 22.38
C ARG A 220 -15.53 -6.06 23.66
N GLY A 221 -15.49 -7.30 24.13
CA GLY A 221 -16.07 -7.71 25.41
C GLY A 221 -15.35 -7.04 26.59
N GLU A 222 -14.02 -7.05 26.59
CA GLU A 222 -13.19 -6.44 27.65
C GLU A 222 -13.40 -4.92 27.77
N ASN A 223 -13.54 -4.20 26.65
CA ASN A 223 -13.87 -2.77 26.68
C ASN A 223 -15.29 -2.45 27.18
N GLN A 224 -16.19 -3.44 27.21
CA GLN A 224 -17.56 -3.28 27.71
C GLN A 224 -17.68 -3.61 29.20
N THR A 225 -16.89 -4.55 29.72
CA THR A 225 -16.84 -4.88 31.16
C THR A 225 -16.22 -3.75 31.99
N VAL A 226 -15.28 -2.98 31.45
CA VAL A 226 -14.66 -1.84 32.16
C VAL A 226 -15.65 -0.69 32.39
N CYS A 227 -16.74 -0.59 31.63
CA CYS A 227 -17.74 0.48 31.78
C CYS A 227 -18.84 0.16 32.81
N THR A 228 -18.92 -1.06 33.35
CA THR A 228 -19.99 -1.45 34.29
C THR A 228 -19.60 -1.44 35.76
N ASP A 229 -18.32 -1.26 36.12
CA ASP A 229 -17.85 -1.39 37.51
C ASP A 229 -17.63 -0.08 38.29
N THR A 230 -17.90 1.11 37.71
CA THR A 230 -17.73 2.39 38.42
C THR A 230 -19.01 2.96 39.08
N THR A 231 -20.11 2.21 39.19
CA THR A 231 -21.38 2.73 39.77
C THR A 231 -21.84 2.07 41.08
N LYS A 232 -20.96 1.35 41.80
CA LYS A 232 -21.30 0.82 43.13
C LYS A 232 -20.19 1.06 44.14
N LEU A 233 -20.08 2.28 44.65
CA LEU A 233 -19.47 2.61 45.94
C LEU A 233 -19.78 4.09 46.26
N GLU A 234 -21.04 4.39 46.53
CA GLU A 234 -21.47 5.57 47.31
C GLU A 234 -22.85 5.26 47.88
N ASN A 235 -22.86 4.80 49.14
CA ASN A 235 -23.92 4.94 50.13
C ASN A 235 -23.34 4.63 51.51
#